data_AF-A0A932EMK4-F1
#
_entry.id   AF-A0A932EMK4-F1
#
_cell.length_a   1.000
_cell.length_b   1.000
_cell.length_c   1.000
_cell.angle_alpha   90.00
_cell.angle_beta   90.00
_cell.angle_gamma   90.00
#
_symmetry.space_group_name_H-M   'P 1'
#
loop_
_entity.id
_entity.type
_entity.pdbx_description
1 polymer ?
#
loop_
_entity_poly.entity_id
_entity_poly.type
_entity_poly.pdbx_seq_one_letter_code
_entity_poly.pdbx_strand_id
1 'polypeptide(L)' 'MRKTEIIAISVDPGLKKQMLRLAKVEHRTISELMRECFRRYYTKNELRALVTKGIKKSKALGIKEKDVEDIIDELRK' A
#
# COMPACT_ATOMS: atom_id res chain seq x y z
N MET A 1 14.25 -6.56 -20.90
CA MET A 1 14.75 -7.65 -20.02
C MET A 1 13.99 -7.61 -18.71
N ARG A 2 13.25 -8.67 -18.34
CA ARG A 2 12.44 -8.67 -17.10
C ARG A 2 13.40 -8.91 -15.92
N LYS A 3 13.67 -7.88 -15.10
CA LYS A 3 14.50 -8.02 -13.88
C LYS A 3 13.62 -8.58 -12.76
N THR A 4 13.64 -9.90 -12.57
CA THR A 4 13.02 -10.56 -11.41
C THR A 4 14.05 -11.38 -10.68
N GLU A 5 14.15 -11.20 -9.37
CA GLU A 5 15.00 -11.99 -8.49
C GLU A 5 14.18 -13.04 -7.74
N ILE A 6 14.80 -14.18 -7.45
CA ILE A 6 14.17 -15.27 -6.69
C ILE A 6 14.37 -15.00 -5.21
N ILE A 7 13.27 -15.04 -4.45
CA ILE A 7 13.28 -14.92 -2.99
C ILE A 7 12.73 -16.22 -2.41
N ALA A 8 13.50 -16.89 -1.56
CA ALA A 8 13.05 -18.03 -0.78
C ALA A 8 12.56 -17.55 0.59
N ILE A 9 11.35 -17.95 0.98
CA ILE A 9 10.76 -17.62 2.27
C ILE A 9 10.23 -18.88 2.94
N SER A 10 10.38 -18.95 4.27
CA SER A 10 9.70 -19.95 5.08
C SER A 10 8.29 -19.47 5.38
N VAL A 11 7.30 -20.35 5.19
CA VAL A 11 5.89 -20.09 5.49
C VAL A 11 5.27 -21.30 6.16
N ASP A 12 4.30 -21.05 7.03
CA ASP A 12 3.47 -22.10 7.63
C ASP A 12 2.79 -22.97 6.54
N PRO A 13 2.71 -24.31 6.69
CA PRO A 13 2.09 -25.17 5.69
C PRO A 13 0.61 -24.84 5.40
N GLY A 14 -0.14 -24.41 6.41
CA GLY A 14 -1.52 -23.96 6.26
C GLY A 14 -1.59 -22.68 5.42
N LEU A 15 -0.72 -21.72 5.70
CA LEU A 15 -0.60 -20.49 4.90
C LEU A 15 -0.26 -20.80 3.44
N LYS A 16 0.69 -21.71 3.18
CA LYS A 16 1.03 -22.14 1.80
C LYS A 16 -0.19 -22.69 1.06
N LYS A 17 -1.02 -23.52 1.71
CA LYS A 17 -2.25 -24.06 1.13
C LYS A 17 -3.24 -22.95 0.79
N GLN A 18 -3.41 -21.98 1.68
CA GLN A 18 -4.29 -20.82 1.45
C GLN A 18 -3.81 -19.98 0.27
N MET A 19 -2.50 -19.69 0.20
CA MET A 19 -1.91 -18.94 -0.91
C MET A 19 -2.12 -19.63 -2.26
N LEU A 20 -1.91 -20.96 -2.32
CA LEU A 20 -2.14 -21.74 -3.54
C LEU A 20 -3.61 -21.74 -3.97
N ARG A 21 -4.54 -21.88 -3.02
CA ARG A 21 -5.98 -21.81 -3.29
C ARG A 21 -6.37 -20.44 -3.83
N LEU A 22 -5.90 -19.37 -3.20
CA LEU A 22 -6.22 -18.00 -3.61
C LEU A 22 -5.65 -17.69 -4.99
N ALA A 23 -4.38 -18.02 -5.23
CA ALA A 23 -3.75 -17.85 -6.54
C ALA A 23 -4.52 -18.59 -7.66
N LYS A 24 -5.01 -19.80 -7.38
CA LYS A 24 -5.85 -20.57 -8.32
C LYS A 24 -7.17 -19.87 -8.62
N VAL A 25 -7.87 -19.38 -7.60
CA VAL A 25 -9.16 -18.66 -7.74
C VAL A 25 -8.97 -17.37 -8.53
N GLU A 26 -7.87 -16.64 -8.32
CA GLU A 26 -7.58 -15.39 -9.01
C GLU A 26 -6.90 -15.57 -10.38
N HIS A 27 -6.68 -16.82 -10.83
CA HIS A 27 -5.94 -17.13 -12.05
C HIS A 27 -4.54 -16.46 -12.12
N ARG A 28 -3.82 -16.48 -10.99
CA ARG A 28 -2.49 -15.87 -10.82
C ARG A 28 -1.46 -16.89 -10.38
N THR A 29 -0.19 -16.57 -10.62
CA THR A 29 0.93 -17.30 -9.99
C THR A 29 1.14 -16.84 -8.54
N ILE A 30 1.78 -17.68 -7.73
CA ILE A 30 2.16 -17.31 -6.35
C ILE A 30 3.04 -16.06 -6.32
N SER A 31 3.99 -15.95 -7.26
CA SER A 31 4.88 -14.79 -7.33
C SER A 31 4.13 -13.50 -7.67
N GLU A 32 3.07 -13.56 -8.47
CA GLU A 32 2.21 -12.41 -8.75
C GLU A 32 1.38 -12.03 -7.53
N LEU A 33 0.74 -13.00 -6.89
CA LEU A 33 -0.01 -12.79 -5.66
C LEU A 33 0.87 -12.13 -4.59
N MET A 34 2.07 -12.67 -4.36
CA MET A 34 2.99 -12.16 -3.34
C MET A 34 3.50 -10.75 -3.64
N ARG A 35 3.82 -10.45 -4.91
CA ARG A 35 4.21 -9.09 -5.30
C ARG A 35 3.07 -8.09 -5.08
N GLU A 36 1.84 -8.47 -5.40
CA GLU A 36 0.67 -7.62 -5.19
C GLU A 36 0.36 -7.43 -3.70
N CYS A 37 0.41 -8.51 -2.90
CA CYS A 37 0.27 -8.44 -1.45
C CYS A 37 1.31 -7.51 -0.83
N PHE A 38 2.58 -7.62 -1.23
CA PHE A 38 3.63 -6.73 -0.75
C PHE A 38 3.40 -5.28 -1.16
N ARG A 39 3.02 -5.03 -2.42
CA ARG A 39 2.69 -3.67 -2.91
C ARG A 39 1.57 -3.05 -2.08
N ARG A 40 0.48 -3.78 -1.84
CA ARG A 40 -0.64 -3.31 -1.00
C ARG A 40 -0.21 -3.04 0.44
N TYR A 41 0.61 -3.91 1.02
CA TYR A 41 1.15 -3.73 2.36
C TYR A 41 2.01 -2.46 2.46
N TYR A 42 2.91 -2.27 1.49
CA TYR A 42 3.80 -1.11 1.42
C TYR A 42 3.00 0.20 1.24
N THR A 43 2.12 0.28 0.25
CA THR A 43 1.28 1.47 0.01
C THR A 43 0.40 1.81 1.22
N LYS A 44 -0.15 0.80 1.91
CA LYS A 44 -0.92 1.03 3.14
C LYS A 44 -0.07 1.67 4.24
N ASN A 45 1.19 1.24 4.39
CA ASN A 45 2.11 1.81 5.36
C ASN A 45 2.55 3.23 4.97
N GLU A 46 2.84 3.48 3.70
CA GLU A 46 3.14 4.83 3.21
C GLU A 46 1.98 5.79 3.43
N LEU A 47 0.75 5.38 3.11
CA LEU A 47 -0.43 6.19 3.33
C LEU A 47 -0.60 6.53 4.82
N ARG A 48 -0.40 5.57 5.73
CA ARG A 48 -0.43 5.82 7.18
C ARG A 48 0.63 6.84 7.60
N ALA A 49 1.84 6.73 7.07
CA ALA A 49 2.91 7.68 7.36
C ALA A 49 2.57 9.08 6.83
N LEU A 50 2.01 9.17 5.62
CA LEU A 50 1.59 10.43 5.00
C LEU A 50 0.46 11.09 5.79
N VAL A 51 -0.57 10.34 6.17
CA VAL A 51 -1.68 10.84 7.03
C VAL A 51 -1.13 11.35 8.35
N THR A 52 -0.22 10.60 9.00
CA THR A 52 0.38 11.03 10.27
C THR A 52 1.16 12.35 10.13
N LYS A 53 1.93 12.50 9.05
CA LYS A 53 2.63 13.76 8.74
C LYS A 53 1.65 14.90 8.45
N GLY A 54 0.59 14.62 7.69
CA GLY A 54 -0.47 15.57 7.37
C GLY A 54 -1.16 16.12 8.62
N ILE A 55 -1.56 15.23 9.55
CA ILE A 55 -2.19 15.62 10.82
C ILE A 55 -1.26 16.51 11.65
N LYS A 56 0.03 16.18 11.73
CA LYS A 56 1.00 17.03 12.47
C LYS A 56 1.12 18.41 11.83
N LYS A 57 1.21 18.47 10.50
CA LYS A 57 1.36 19.72 9.75
C LYS A 57 0.11 20.58 9.81
N SER A 58 -1.09 19.99 9.67
CA SER A 58 -2.35 20.73 9.76
C SER A 58 -2.55 21.34 11.14
N LYS A 59 -2.24 20.59 12.21
CA LYS A 59 -2.28 21.12 13.58
C LYS A 59 -1.31 22.29 13.78
N ALA A 60 -0.08 22.17 13.28
CA ALA A 60 0.91 23.24 13.39
C ALA A 60 0.51 24.52 12.63
N LEU A 61 -0.23 24.38 11.52
CA LEU A 61 -0.70 25.48 10.68
C LEU A 61 -2.12 25.95 11.04
N GLY A 62 -2.79 25.32 12.02
CA GLY A 62 -4.16 25.65 12.40
C GLY A 62 -5.22 25.34 11.33
N ILE A 63 -4.87 24.55 10.31
CA ILE A 63 -5.75 24.23 9.16
C ILE A 63 -6.88 23.31 9.64
N LYS A 64 -8.11 23.73 9.36
CA LYS A 64 -9.33 22.94 9.55
C LYS A 64 -9.77 22.34 8.23
N GLU A 65 -10.67 21.36 8.31
CA GLU A 65 -11.19 20.65 7.14
C GLU A 65 -11.80 21.59 6.08
N LYS A 66 -12.52 22.62 6.52
CA LYS A 66 -13.11 23.63 5.63
C LYS A 66 -12.09 24.44 4.84
N ASP A 67 -10.86 24.56 5.34
CA ASP A 67 -9.80 25.35 4.71
C ASP A 67 -9.08 24.53 3.62
N VAL A 68 -9.35 23.23 3.52
CA VAL A 68 -8.64 22.32 2.60
C VAL A 68 -8.98 22.60 1.14
N GLU A 69 -10.27 22.81 0.81
CA GLU A 69 -10.69 23.09 -0.57
C GLU A 69 -10.10 24.42 -1.06
N ASP A 70 -10.15 25.46 -0.22
CA ASP A 70 -9.56 26.77 -0.54
C ASP A 70 -8.04 26.66 -0.86
N ILE A 71 -7.30 25.87 -0.06
CA ILE A 71 -5.86 25.64 -0.28
C ILE A 71 -5.60 24.85 -1.58
N ILE A 72 -6.44 23.87 -1.89
CA ILE A 72 -6.29 23.06 -3.12
C ILE A 72 -6.57 23.91 -4.36
N ASP A 73 -7.62 24.73 -4.31
CA ASP A 73 -8.00 25.61 -5.41
C ASP A 73 -6.94 26.69 -5.68
N GLU A 74 -6.27 27.18 -4.63
CA GLU A 74 -5.12 28.08 -4.77
C GLU A 74 -3.93 27.40 -5.48
N LEU A 75 -3.62 26.14 -5.15
CA LEU A 75 -2.50 25.38 -5.72
C LEU A 75 -2.72 24.88 -7.15
N ARG A 76 -3.98 24.80 -7.61
CA ARG A 76 -4.34 24.32 -8.96
C ARG A 76 -4.30 25.43 -10.02
N LYS A 77 -4.14 26.69 -9.63
CA LYS A 77 -3.94 27.82 -10.55
C LYS A 77 -2.49 27.90 -11.04
#